data_AF-A0A952Q9W0-F1
#
_entry.id   AF-A0A952Q9W0-F1
#
_cell.length_a   1.000
_cell.length_b   1.000
_cell.length_c   1.000
_cell.angle_alpha   90.00
_cell.angle_beta   90.00
_cell.angle_gamma   90.00
#
_symmetry.space_group_name_H-M   'P 1'
#
loop_
_entity.id
_entity.type
_entity.pdbx_description
1 polymer ?
#
loop_
_entity_poly.entity_id
_entity_poly.type
_entity_poly.pdbx_seq_one_letter_code
_entity_poly.pdbx_strand_id
1 'polypeptide(L)'
;MLWWLNDDRKLGPHLRALIEDGDNDILVSSVSVAEIAIKRSQGKVTAPADLLNVLAEEGFRELPLLATHAAALEHLPLHHRDPFDRMLVAQALTESLALASHDAAIQRYGVEVITG
;
A
#
# COMPACT_ATOMS: atom_id res chain seq x y z
N MET A 1 0.33 -5.01 -3.92
CA MET A 1 1.10 -4.58 -5.11
C MET A 1 2.14 -5.61 -5.58
N LEU A 2 3.23 -5.88 -4.85
CA LEU A 2 4.24 -6.85 -5.35
C LEU A 2 3.68 -8.27 -5.57
N TRP A 3 2.73 -8.71 -4.75
CA TRP A 3 2.04 -9.98 -4.98
C TRP A 3 1.18 -9.98 -6.24
N TRP A 4 0.57 -8.85 -6.60
CA TRP A 4 -0.15 -8.71 -7.87
C TRP A 4 0.83 -8.85 -9.04
N LEU A 5 1.93 -8.07 -9.02
CA LEU A 5 2.94 -8.08 -10.09
C LEU A 5 3.65 -9.43 -10.28
N ASN A 6 3.67 -10.27 -9.24
CA ASN A 6 4.32 -11.58 -9.27
C ASN A 6 3.34 -12.75 -9.41
N ASP A 7 2.04 -12.48 -9.61
CA ASP A 7 0.96 -13.48 -9.57
C ASP A 7 1.07 -14.40 -8.32
N ASP A 8 1.38 -13.81 -7.17
CA ASP A 8 1.63 -14.52 -5.93
C ASP A 8 0.31 -14.88 -5.26
N ARG A 9 0.17 -16.16 -4.86
CA ARG A 9 -1.01 -16.70 -4.16
C ARG A 9 -1.31 -15.97 -2.86
N LYS A 10 -0.32 -15.32 -2.26
CA LYS A 10 -0.50 -14.45 -1.09
C LYS A 10 -1.44 -13.27 -1.33
N LEU A 11 -1.74 -12.89 -2.57
CA LEU A 11 -2.74 -11.85 -2.80
C LEU A 11 -4.14 -12.29 -2.33
N GLY A 12 -4.44 -13.59 -2.41
CA GLY A 12 -5.76 -14.13 -2.10
C GLY A 12 -6.81 -13.81 -3.18
N PRO A 13 -7.86 -14.64 -3.31
CA PRO A 13 -8.85 -14.51 -4.37
C PRO A 13 -9.75 -13.27 -4.21
N HIS A 14 -9.99 -12.83 -2.96
CA HIS A 14 -10.86 -11.67 -2.70
C HIS A 14 -10.23 -10.36 -3.18
N LEU A 15 -8.98 -10.10 -2.77
CA LEU A 15 -8.25 -8.91 -3.17
C LEU A 15 -7.93 -8.91 -4.67
N ARG A 16 -7.67 -10.10 -5.25
CA ARG A 16 -7.55 -10.26 -6.71
C ARG A 16 -8.81 -9.78 -7.44
N ALA A 17 -9.98 -10.26 -7.01
CA ALA A 17 -11.25 -9.86 -7.62
C ALA A 17 -11.51 -8.35 -7.51
N LEU A 18 -11.16 -7.73 -6.38
CA LEU A 18 -11.29 -6.28 -6.20
C LEU A 18 -10.36 -5.47 -7.11
N ILE A 19 -9.14 -5.96 -7.36
CA ILE A 19 -8.19 -5.33 -8.28
C ILE A 19 -8.62 -5.50 -9.73
N GLU A 20 -9.19 -6.66 -10.08
CA GLU A 20 -9.66 -6.96 -11.44
C GLU A 20 -11.00 -6.28 -11.78
N ASP A 21 -11.75 -5.84 -10.77
CA ASP A 21 -13.00 -5.11 -10.93
C ASP A 21 -12.73 -3.64 -11.32
N GLY A 22 -13.03 -3.31 -12.58
CA GLY A 22 -12.79 -1.98 -13.16
C GLY A 22 -13.65 -0.85 -12.58
N ASP A 23 -14.63 -1.15 -11.72
CA ASP A 23 -15.36 -0.14 -10.97
C ASP A 23 -14.56 0.36 -9.74
N ASN A 24 -13.47 -0.31 -9.38
CA ASN A 24 -12.60 0.09 -8.27
C ASN A 24 -11.39 0.92 -8.74
N ASP A 25 -11.16 2.03 -8.05
CA ASP A 25 -9.96 2.83 -8.22
C ASP A 25 -8.81 2.25 -7.40
N ILE A 26 -7.83 1.63 -8.06
CA ILE A 26 -6.65 1.07 -7.38
C ILE A 26 -5.56 2.13 -7.27
N LEU A 27 -5.31 2.55 -6.03
CA LEU A 27 -4.31 3.57 -5.70
C LEU A 27 -3.03 2.93 -5.16
N VAL A 28 -1.87 3.44 -5.59
CA VAL A 28 -0.55 3.04 -5.09
C VAL A 28 0.11 4.21 -4.40
N SER A 29 0.34 4.05 -3.09
CA SER A 29 1.04 5.05 -2.29
C SER A 29 2.50 5.21 -2.70
N SER A 30 2.98 6.45 -2.79
CA SER A 30 4.41 6.73 -2.96
C SER A 30 5.26 6.19 -1.79
N VAL A 31 4.66 5.94 -0.62
CA VAL A 31 5.30 5.29 0.53
C VAL A 31 5.65 3.83 0.22
N SER A 32 4.72 3.09 -0.39
CA SER A 32 4.97 1.69 -0.80
C SER A 32 6.06 1.61 -1.87
N VAL A 33 6.09 2.57 -2.80
CA VAL A 33 7.15 2.67 -3.81
C VAL A 33 8.51 2.93 -3.14
N ALA A 34 8.57 3.87 -2.18
CA ALA A 34 9.78 4.16 -1.42
C ALA A 34 10.28 2.92 -0.64
N GLU A 35 9.37 2.21 0.04
CA GLU A 35 9.69 0.98 0.76
C GLU A 35 10.30 -0.09 -0.15
N ILE A 36 9.72 -0.29 -1.34
CA ILE A 36 10.23 -1.25 -2.33
C ILE A 36 11.59 -0.83 -2.85
N ALA A 37 11.79 0.44 -3.17
CA ALA A 37 13.07 0.96 -3.63
C ALA A 37 14.18 0.74 -2.59
N ILE A 38 13.90 0.98 -1.31
CA ILE A 38 14.83 0.75 -0.20
C ILE A 38 15.10 -0.75 0.00
N LYS A 39 14.07 -1.60 0.00
CA LYS A 39 14.26 -3.05 0.14
C LYS A 39 15.04 -3.62 -1.06
N ARG A 40 14.82 -3.10 -2.27
CA ARG A 40 15.54 -3.51 -3.49
C ARG A 40 17.01 -3.11 -3.43
N SER A 41 17.34 -1.89 -2.97
CA SER A 41 18.73 -1.46 -2.81
C SER A 41 19.49 -2.29 -1.77
N GLN A 42 18.77 -2.86 -0.80
CA GLN A 42 19.29 -3.81 0.20
C GLN A 42 19.31 -5.27 -0.29
N GLY A 43 18.87 -5.56 -1.52
CA GLY A 43 18.77 -6.92 -2.06
C GLY A 43 17.70 -7.80 -1.39
N LYS A 44 16.76 -7.21 -0.65
CA LYS A 44 15.72 -7.93 0.11
C LYS A 44 14.48 -8.27 -0.71
N VAL A 45 14.28 -7.59 -1.84
CA VAL A 45 13.13 -7.80 -2.71
C VAL A 45 13.51 -7.61 -4.18
N THR A 46 12.83 -8.37 -5.04
CA THR A 46 12.87 -8.20 -6.49
C THR A 46 11.62 -7.45 -6.93
N ALA A 47 11.81 -6.43 -7.76
CA ALA A 47 10.74 -5.68 -8.41
C ALA A 47 11.17 -5.33 -9.84
N PRO A 48 10.23 -5.09 -10.77
CA PRO A 48 10.56 -4.62 -12.12
C PRO A 48 11.51 -3.42 -12.10
N ALA A 49 12.43 -3.36 -13.07
CA ALA A 49 13.36 -2.24 -13.17
C ALA A 49 12.61 -0.91 -13.36
N ASP A 50 11.54 -0.95 -14.14
CA ASP A 50 10.66 0.16 -14.48
C ASP A 50 9.31 0.04 -13.76
N LEU A 51 9.37 -0.03 -12.43
CA LEU A 51 8.21 -0.30 -11.59
C LEU A 51 7.06 0.66 -11.86
N LEU A 52 7.33 1.96 -12.05
CA LEU A 52 6.29 2.97 -12.23
C LEU A 52 5.50 2.78 -13.52
N ASN A 53 6.18 2.48 -14.64
CA ASN A 53 5.49 2.22 -15.90
C ASN A 53 4.67 0.93 -15.83
N VAL A 54 5.20 -0.13 -15.22
CA VAL A 54 4.43 -1.37 -15.02
C VAL A 54 3.17 -1.11 -14.21
N LEU A 55 3.24 -0.33 -13.12
CA LEU A 55 2.05 0.01 -12.33
C LEU A 55 1.02 0.81 -13.13
N ALA A 56 1.47 1.73 -13.98
CA ALA A 56 0.59 2.52 -14.83
C ALA A 56 -0.08 1.65 -15.93
N GLU A 57 0.65 0.69 -16.51
CA GLU A 57 0.11 -0.27 -17.48
C GLU A 57 -0.94 -1.20 -16.87
N GLU A 58 -0.80 -1.54 -15.59
CA GLU A 58 -1.80 -2.28 -14.80
C GLU A 58 -3.01 -1.41 -14.39
N GLY A 59 -3.03 -0.14 -14.77
CA GLY A 59 -4.13 0.79 -14.46
C GLY A 59 -4.09 1.38 -13.04
N PHE A 60 -3.01 1.15 -12.28
CA PHE A 60 -2.88 1.71 -10.94
C PHE A 60 -2.50 3.19 -10.99
N ARG A 61 -3.15 3.98 -10.12
CA ARG A 61 -2.88 5.42 -10.02
C ARG A 61 -2.01 5.73 -8.81
N GLU A 62 -0.99 6.55 -9.01
CA GLU A 62 -0.15 6.99 -7.90
C GLU A 62 -0.93 7.90 -6.93
N LEU A 63 -0.76 7.66 -5.64
CA LEU A 63 -1.23 8.51 -4.56
C LEU A 63 -0.03 9.13 -3.82
N PRO A 64 0.26 10.43 -4.03
CA PRO A 64 1.40 11.08 -3.41
C PRO A 64 1.21 11.21 -1.89
N LEU A 65 2.28 10.99 -1.14
CA LEU A 65 2.35 11.35 0.28
C LEU A 65 2.46 12.87 0.42
N LEU A 66 1.41 13.50 0.92
CA LEU A 66 1.33 14.94 1.17
C LEU A 66 1.75 15.26 2.61
N ALA A 67 2.11 16.52 2.85
CA ALA A 67 2.45 17.00 4.19
C ALA A 67 1.31 16.82 5.20
N THR A 68 0.05 16.87 4.75
CA THR A 68 -1.14 16.59 5.56
C THR A 68 -1.16 15.15 6.08
N HIS A 69 -0.78 14.17 5.24
CA HIS A 69 -0.64 12.77 5.66
C HIS A 69 0.47 12.62 6.71
N ALA A 70 1.61 13.29 6.48
CA ALA A 70 2.73 13.26 7.42
C ALA A 70 2.37 13.90 8.77
N ALA A 71 1.64 15.00 8.79
CA ALA A 71 1.19 15.66 10.01
C ALA A 71 0.26 14.77 10.85
N ALA A 72 -0.61 13.97 10.21
CA ALA A 72 -1.51 13.06 10.90
C ALA A 72 -0.78 11.97 11.73
N LEU A 73 0.50 11.68 11.45
CA LEU A 73 1.32 10.74 12.24
C LEU A 73 1.44 11.14 13.71
N GLU A 74 1.39 12.44 14.03
CA GLU A 74 1.49 12.97 15.39
C GLU A 74 0.39 12.41 16.30
N HIS A 75 -0.80 12.17 15.74
CA HIS A 75 -1.98 11.73 16.47
C HIS A 75 -2.21 10.22 16.41
N LEU A 76 -1.39 9.49 15.64
CA LEU A 76 -1.51 8.03 15.56
C LEU A 76 -1.02 7.35 16.84
N PRO A 77 -1.82 6.45 17.45
CA PRO A 77 -1.38 5.64 18.57
C PRO A 77 -0.20 4.73 18.18
N LEU A 78 0.66 4.37 19.14
CA LEU A 78 1.83 3.55 18.83
C LEU A 78 1.47 2.05 18.79
N HIS A 79 0.81 1.60 17.73
CA HIS A 79 0.56 0.17 17.50
C HIS A 79 1.64 -0.53 16.66
N HIS A 80 2.29 0.21 15.76
CA HIS A 80 3.39 -0.28 14.91
C HIS A 80 4.67 0.51 15.17
N ARG A 81 5.82 -0.15 14.99
CA ARG A 81 7.15 0.49 15.04
C ARG A 81 7.70 0.84 13.66
N ASP A 82 7.20 0.19 12.61
CA ASP A 82 7.63 0.49 11.25
C ASP A 82 7.07 1.86 10.82
N PRO A 83 7.94 2.81 10.43
CA PRO A 83 7.47 4.11 9.94
C PRO A 83 6.66 4.00 8.63
N PHE A 84 6.92 3.02 7.75
CA PHE A 84 6.19 2.87 6.49
C PHE A 84 4.74 2.48 6.73
N ASP A 85 4.49 1.50 7.59
CA ASP A 85 3.13 1.10 7.97
C ASP A 85 2.35 2.27 8.57
N ARG A 86 3.01 3.05 9.44
CA ARG A 86 2.37 4.23 10.05
C ARG A 86 2.06 5.32 9.02
N MET A 87 2.93 5.55 8.05
CA MET A 87 2.69 6.50 6.96
C MET A 87 1.53 6.05 6.07
N LEU A 88 1.44 4.76 5.75
CA LEU A 88 0.32 4.19 4.97
C LEU A 88 -1.00 4.34 5.73
N VAL A 89 -1.01 4.06 7.03
CA VAL A 89 -2.20 4.24 7.88
C VAL A 89 -2.61 5.71 7.93
N ALA A 90 -1.66 6.63 8.15
CA ALA A 90 -1.95 8.06 8.19
C ALA A 90 -2.55 8.55 6.87
N GLN A 91 -2.00 8.11 5.74
CA GLN A 91 -2.51 8.44 4.42
C GLN A 91 -3.93 7.87 4.20
N ALA A 92 -4.15 6.59 4.53
CA ALA A 92 -5.45 5.93 4.39
C ALA A 92 -6.54 6.62 5.23
N LEU A 93 -6.24 6.98 6.48
CA LEU A 93 -7.18 7.71 7.33
C LEU A 93 -7.49 9.11 6.79
N THR A 94 -6.47 9.82 6.32
CA THR A 94 -6.63 11.21 5.83
C THR A 94 -7.47 11.25 4.55
N GLU A 95 -7.29 10.28 3.66
CA GLU A 95 -8.01 10.18 2.39
C GLU A 95 -9.32 9.38 2.49
N SER A 96 -9.64 8.82 3.68
CA SER A 96 -10.79 7.93 3.89
C SER A 96 -10.80 6.73 2.94
N LEU A 97 -9.64 6.09 2.77
CA LEU A 97 -9.44 4.95 1.87
C LEU A 97 -9.32 3.64 2.65
N ALA A 98 -9.75 2.55 2.02
CA ALA A 98 -9.45 1.20 2.47
C ALA A 98 -8.00 0.84 2.12
N LEU A 99 -7.32 0.15 3.04
CA LEU A 99 -5.94 -0.29 2.87
C LEU A 99 -5.86 -1.79 2.60
N ALA A 100 -5.31 -2.16 1.44
CA ALA A 100 -5.00 -3.56 1.14
C ALA A 100 -3.74 -4.00 1.90
N SER A 101 -3.90 -4.85 2.92
CA SER A 101 -2.80 -5.35 3.75
C SER A 101 -3.10 -6.74 4.29
N HIS A 102 -2.05 -7.49 4.61
CA HIS A 102 -2.16 -8.75 5.37
C HIS A 102 -1.96 -8.56 6.87
N ASP A 103 -1.60 -7.36 7.31
CA ASP A 103 -1.46 -7.06 8.72
C ASP A 103 -2.80 -6.62 9.31
N ALA A 104 -3.50 -7.57 9.95
CA ALA A 104 -4.76 -7.29 10.64
C ALA A 104 -4.59 -6.32 11.82
N ALA A 105 -3.38 -6.12 12.35
CA ALA A 105 -3.15 -5.15 13.43
C ALA A 105 -3.40 -3.71 12.97
N ILE A 106 -3.39 -3.43 11.66
CA ILE A 106 -3.72 -2.11 11.10
C ILE A 106 -5.15 -1.69 11.46
N GLN A 107 -6.10 -2.64 11.57
CA GLN A 107 -7.48 -2.34 11.94
C GLN A 107 -7.60 -1.63 13.30
N ARG A 108 -6.59 -1.77 14.18
CA ARG A 108 -6.54 -1.08 15.48
C ARG A 108 -6.48 0.44 15.35
N TYR A 109 -6.09 0.96 14.19
CA TYR A 109 -6.11 2.39 13.89
C TYR A 109 -7.48 2.91 13.41
N GLY A 110 -8.47 2.03 13.22
CA GLY A 110 -9.77 2.40 12.65
C GLY A 110 -9.75 2.54 11.12
N VAL A 111 -8.69 2.08 10.45
CA VAL A 111 -8.61 1.97 8.99
C VAL A 111 -9.37 0.72 8.54
N GLU A 112 -10.16 0.84 7.47
CA GLU A 112 -10.72 -0.31 6.78
C GLU A 112 -9.58 -1.11 6.11
N VAL A 113 -9.46 -2.38 6.46
CA VAL A 113 -8.41 -3.26 5.90
C VAL A 113 -9.05 -4.30 5.02
N ILE A 114 -8.59 -4.37 3.77
CA ILE A 114 -8.95 -5.40 2.80
C ILE A 114 -7.85 -6.45 2.83
N THR A 115 -8.19 -7.68 3.24
CA THR A 115 -7.27 -8.83 3.28
C THR A 115 -7.54 -9.78 2.11
N GLY A 116 -6.50 -10.54 1.72
CA GLY A 116 -6.60 -11.63 0.75
C GLY A 116 -7.29 -12.88 1.28
#